data_AF-A0A3D3AXN8-F1
#
_entry.id   AF-A0A3D3AXN8-F1
#
_cell.length_a   1.000
_cell.length_b   1.000
_cell.length_c   1.000
_cell.angle_alpha   90.00
_cell.angle_beta   90.00
_cell.angle_gamma   90.00
#
_symmetry.space_group_name_H-M   'P 1'
#
loop_
_entity.id
_entity.type
_entity.pdbx_description
1 polymer ?
#
loop_
_entity_poly.entity_id
_entity_poly.type
_entity_poly.pdbx_seq_one_letter_code
_entity_poly.pdbx_strand_id
1 'polypeptide(L)'
;MAKIEKPCFAHPLRAAYVLGPERGALSPELAARCQHLVRIPAAFSLNLATAGAIVMYDRLRAHGRFAARPVAEGADPLPPSPHVQGAPRRRRRQG
;
A
#
# COMPACT_ATOMS: atom_id res chain seq x y z
N MET A 1 10.48 17.51 2.52
CA MET A 1 9.37 16.57 2.20
C MET A 1 9.98 15.37 1.50
N ALA A 2 9.91 14.17 2.08
CA ALA A 2 10.63 13.01 1.55
C ALA A 2 9.83 12.35 0.42
N LYS A 3 10.30 12.51 -0.82
CA LYS A 3 9.82 11.75 -1.97
C LYS A 3 10.26 10.30 -1.80
N ILE A 4 9.31 9.36 -1.74
CA ILE A 4 9.65 7.94 -1.63
C ILE A 4 9.96 7.44 -3.05
N GLU A 5 11.24 7.40 -3.39
CA GLU A 5 11.72 6.85 -4.67
C GLU A 5 11.93 5.33 -4.64
N LYS A 6 11.91 4.73 -3.44
CA LYS A 6 12.04 3.29 -3.29
C LYS A 6 10.72 2.61 -3.70
N PRO A 7 10.76 1.48 -4.44
CA PRO A 7 9.55 0.76 -4.84
C PRO A 7 8.80 0.12 -3.67
N CYS A 8 9.38 0.16 -2.46
CA CYS A 8 8.75 -0.31 -1.24
C CYS A 8 8.23 0.89 -0.44
N PHE A 9 6.92 1.14 -0.53
CA PHE A 9 6.22 2.10 0.31
C PHE A 9 5.39 1.36 1.37
N ALA A 10 5.58 1.73 2.65
CA ALA A 10 4.80 1.16 3.73
C ALA A 10 3.46 1.90 3.87
N HIS A 11 2.38 1.28 3.38
CA HIS A 11 1.05 1.87 3.44
C HIS A 11 0.54 2.02 4.89
N PRO A 12 0.14 3.22 5.35
CA PRO A 12 -0.49 3.37 6.66
C PRO A 12 -1.81 2.59 6.77
N LEU A 13 -2.14 2.12 7.98
CA LEU A 13 -3.42 1.46 8.25
C LEU A 13 -4.61 2.38 7.92
N ARG A 14 -4.47 3.68 8.19
CA ARG A 14 -5.43 4.73 7.84
C ARG A 14 -4.78 5.65 6.83
N ALA A 15 -5.27 5.63 5.59
CA ALA A 15 -4.70 6.40 4.50
C ALA A 15 -5.81 6.95 3.60
N ALA A 16 -5.64 8.20 3.18
CA ALA A 16 -6.39 8.79 2.08
C ALA A 16 -5.42 8.99 0.91
N TYR A 17 -5.74 8.41 -0.25
CA TYR A 17 -4.92 8.54 -1.45
C TYR A 17 -5.52 9.62 -2.34
N VAL A 18 -4.69 10.60 -2.67
CA VAL A 18 -5.05 11.67 -3.59
C VAL A 18 -4.33 11.40 -4.89
N LEU A 19 -5.10 11.23 -5.97
CA LEU A 19 -4.56 11.00 -7.29
C LEU A 19 -4.69 12.28 -8.12
N GLY A 20 -3.60 12.64 -8.81
CA GLY A 20 -3.58 13.83 -9.66
C GLY A 20 -4.36 13.64 -10.97
N PRO A 21 -4.58 14.71 -11.74
CA PRO A 21 -5.22 14.61 -13.05
C PRO A 21 -4.36 13.79 -14.03
N GLU A 22 -5.02 13.10 -14.97
CA GLU A 22 -4.36 12.23 -15.95
C GLU A 22 -3.34 12.98 -16.84
N ARG A 23 -3.60 14.27 -17.09
CA ARG A 23 -2.68 15.19 -17.78
C ARG A 23 -2.25 16.29 -16.82
N GLY A 24 -1.15 16.06 -16.11
CA GLY A 24 -0.56 17.04 -15.20
C GLY A 24 0.03 16.40 -13.95
N ALA A 25 0.32 17.24 -12.96
CA ALA A 25 0.76 16.82 -11.65
C ALA A 25 -0.22 17.35 -10.59
N LEU A 26 -0.11 16.84 -9.35
CA LEU A 26 -0.78 17.47 -8.21
C LEU A 26 -0.35 18.93 -8.11
N SER A 27 -1.29 19.83 -7.77
CA SER A 27 -0.93 21.22 -7.54
C SER A 27 0.12 21.30 -6.42
N PRO A 28 1.07 22.26 -6.48
CA PRO A 28 2.11 22.39 -5.46
C PRO A 28 1.54 22.50 -4.04
N GLU A 29 0.41 23.19 -3.89
CA GLU A 29 -0.30 23.40 -2.63
C GLU A 29 -0.87 22.10 -2.05
N LEU A 30 -1.44 21.24 -2.92
CA LEU A 30 -1.99 19.95 -2.53
C LEU A 30 -0.87 18.98 -2.20
N ALA A 31 0.17 18.95 -3.04
CA ALA A 31 1.36 18.16 -2.78
C ALA A 31 1.98 18.54 -1.42
N ALA A 32 2.13 19.82 -1.09
CA ALA A 32 2.68 20.29 0.19
C ALA A 32 1.88 19.83 1.42
N ARG A 33 0.58 19.53 1.27
CA ARG A 33 -0.27 19.00 2.35
C ARG A 33 -0.18 17.47 2.50
N CYS A 34 0.30 16.76 1.49
CA CYS A 34 0.47 15.32 1.54
C CYS A 34 1.59 14.93 2.51
N GLN A 35 1.38 13.94 3.37
CA GLN A 35 2.46 13.43 4.23
C GLN A 35 3.50 12.63 3.43
N HIS A 36 3.04 11.97 2.36
CA HIS A 36 3.85 11.12 1.51
C HIS A 36 3.54 11.37 0.04
N LEU A 37 4.57 11.35 -0.80
CA LEU A 37 4.45 11.32 -2.25
C LEU A 37 4.95 9.96 -2.74
N VAL A 38 4.03 9.18 -3.31
CA VAL A 38 4.28 7.85 -3.86
C VAL A 38 4.40 7.97 -5.38
N ARG A 39 5.45 7.40 -5.95
CA ARG A 39 5.68 7.38 -7.41
C ARG A 39 5.71 5.94 -7.89
N ILE A 40 4.89 5.61 -8.88
CA ILE A 40 4.98 4.34 -9.60
C ILE A 40 6.17 4.43 -10.56
N PRO A 41 7.11 3.47 -10.57
CA PRO A 41 8.25 3.47 -11.48
C PRO A 41 7.77 3.19 -12.91
N ALA A 42 7.42 4.25 -13.63
CA ALA A 42 7.01 4.23 -15.02
C ALA A 42 7.64 5.41 -15.77
N ALA A 43 7.87 5.24 -17.07
CA ALA A 43 8.46 6.29 -17.91
C ALA A 43 7.51 7.47 -18.14
N PHE A 44 6.19 7.21 -18.12
CA PHE A 44 5.13 8.19 -18.34
C PHE A 44 3.99 8.01 -17.32
N SER A 45 3.12 9.02 -17.23
CA SER A 45 1.94 8.96 -16.38
C SER A 45 0.97 7.88 -16.87
N LEU A 46 0.62 6.97 -15.98
CA LEU A 46 -0.40 5.96 -16.27
C LEU A 46 -1.79 6.60 -16.25
N ASN A 47 -2.75 5.91 -16.87
CA ASN A 47 -4.16 6.22 -16.67
C ASN A 47 -4.49 6.24 -15.15
N LEU A 48 -5.39 7.15 -14.76
CA LEU A 48 -5.74 7.39 -13.37
C LEU A 48 -6.27 6.14 -12.64
N ALA A 49 -7.14 5.38 -13.31
CA ALA A 49 -7.72 4.16 -12.76
C ALA A 49 -6.65 3.08 -12.59
N THR A 50 -5.74 2.94 -13.56
CA THR A 50 -4.61 2.01 -13.48
C THR A 50 -3.66 2.37 -12.33
N ALA A 51 -3.31 3.65 -12.19
CA ALA A 51 -2.48 4.11 -11.07
C ALA A 51 -3.14 3.82 -9.72
N GLY A 52 -4.45 4.08 -9.60
CA GLY A 52 -5.23 3.74 -8.42
C GLY A 52 -5.24 2.23 -8.14
N ALA A 53 -5.49 1.40 -9.15
CA ALA A 53 -5.51 -0.05 -9.01
C ALA A 53 -4.16 -0.62 -8.55
N ILE A 54 -3.04 -0.13 -9.11
CA ILE A 54 -1.68 -0.53 -8.69
C ILE A 54 -1.47 -0.21 -7.20
N VAL A 55 -1.78 1.01 -6.78
CA VAL A 55 -1.61 1.45 -5.38
C VAL A 55 -2.49 0.64 -4.43
N MET A 56 -3.75 0.38 -4.81
CA MET A 56 -4.66 -0.41 -3.98
C MET A 56 -4.25 -1.87 -3.91
N TYR A 57 -3.73 -2.43 -5.01
CA TYR A 57 -3.22 -3.79 -5.03
C TYR A 57 -1.94 -3.93 -4.19
N ASP A 58 -1.02 -2.96 -4.26
CA ASP A 58 0.18 -2.94 -3.40
C ASP A 58 -0.21 -2.84 -1.92
N ARG A 59 -1.17 -1.97 -1.58
CA ARG A 59 -1.75 -1.89 -0.23
C ARG A 59 -2.35 -3.21 0.22
N LEU A 60 -3.17 -3.84 -0.63
CA LEU A 60 -3.81 -5.10 -0.33
C LEU A 60 -2.76 -6.20 -0.12
N ARG A 61 -1.67 -6.22 -0.91
CA ARG A 61 -0.57 -7.17 -0.73
C ARG A 61 0.22 -6.93 0.55
N ALA A 62 0.47 -5.68 0.92
CA ALA A 62 1.24 -5.34 2.12
C ALA A 62 0.48 -5.67 3.42
N HIS A 63 -0.84 -5.47 3.43
CA HIS A 63 -1.68 -5.71 4.63
C HIS A 63 -2.41 -7.06 4.61
N GLY A 64 -2.52 -7.69 3.45
CA GLY A 64 -3.23 -8.94 3.30
C GLY A 64 -2.46 -10.11 3.88
N ARG A 65 -3.18 -11.04 4.51
CA ARG A 65 -2.63 -12.31 5.00
C ARG A 65 -2.65 -13.37 3.89
N PHE A 66 -2.14 -13.02 2.71
CA PHE A 66 -2.06 -13.96 1.60
C PHE A 66 -0.87 -14.90 1.78
N ALA A 67 -1.00 -16.10 1.22
CA ALA A 67 0.10 -17.00 1.01
C ALA A 67 1.27 -16.33 0.27
N ALA A 68 2.49 -16.78 0.55
CA ALA A 68 3.65 -16.38 -0.26
C ALA A 68 3.43 -16.82 -1.71
N ARG A 69 3.69 -15.91 -2.65
CA ARG A 69 3.55 -16.22 -4.07
C ARG A 69 4.64 -17.22 -4.49
N PRO A 70 4.28 -18.31 -5.19
CA PRO A 70 5.27 -19.20 -5.81
C PRO A 70 6.17 -18.42 -6.77
N VAL A 71 7.46 -18.74 -6.76
CA VAL A 71 8.45 -18.13 -7.66
C VAL A 71 8.50 -18.87 -9.00
N ALA A 72 8.30 -20.19 -8.98
CA ALA A 72 8.29 -21.03 -10.17
C ALA A 72 6.90 -21.08 -10.82
N GLU A 73 6.87 -21.14 -12.14
CA GLU A 73 5.64 -21.35 -12.91
C GLU A 73 5.05 -22.73 -12.58
N GLY A 74 3.73 -22.78 -12.36
CA GLY A 74 3.01 -24.01 -12.03
C GLY A 74 3.19 -24.53 -10.60
N ALA A 75 4.01 -23.89 -9.77
CA ALA A 75 4.14 -24.29 -8.37
C ALA A 75 2.92 -23.85 -7.55
N ASP A 76 2.52 -24.69 -6.60
CA ASP A 76 1.42 -24.39 -5.68
C ASP A 76 1.83 -23.33 -4.64
N PRO A 77 0.91 -22.41 -4.27
CA PRO A 77 1.15 -21.47 -3.19
C PRO A 77 1.34 -22.22 -1.86
N LEU A 78 2.34 -21.78 -1.08
CA LEU A 78 2.46 -22.23 0.31
C LEU A 78 1.17 -21.87 1.06
N PRO A 79 0.64 -22.74 1.94
CA PRO A 79 -0.56 -22.41 2.69
C PRO A 79 -0.35 -21.12 3.50
N PRO A 80 -1.39 -20.27 3.63
CA PRO A 80 -1.29 -19.05 4.43
C PRO A 80 -0.92 -19.42 5.88
N SER A 81 -0.18 -18.53 6.55
CA SER A 81 0.20 -18.76 7.94
C SER A 81 -1.05 -19.01 8.80
N PRO A 82 -1.05 -20.03 9.67
CA PRO A 82 -2.20 -20.36 10.47
C PRO A 82 -2.58 -19.16 11.36
N HIS A 83 -3.89 -18.97 11.54
CA HIS A 83 -4.38 -17.92 12.42
C HIS A 83 -4.01 -18.24 13.88
N VAL A 84 -3.10 -17.47 14.48
CA VAL A 84 -2.79 -17.58 15.91
C VAL A 84 -3.67 -16.61 16.69
N GLN A 85 -4.63 -17.13 17.46
CA GLN A 85 -5.36 -16.33 18.44
C GLN A 85 -4.42 -16.00 19.61
N GLY A 86 -4.12 -14.71 19.81
CA GLY A 86 -3.36 -14.26 20.97
C GLY A 86 -4.14 -14.43 22.27
N ALA A 87 -3.42 -14.48 23.40
CA ALA A 87 -4.05 -14.54 24.72
C ALA A 87 -5.01 -13.34 24.94
N PRO A 88 -6.13 -13.54 25.66
CA PRO A 88 -7.07 -12.47 25.96
C PRO A 88 -6.36 -11.28 26.63
N ARG A 89 -6.41 -10.09 26.01
CA ARG A 89 -5.92 -8.87 26.65
C ARG A 89 -6.89 -8.48 27.77
N ARG A 90 -6.58 -8.87 29.01
CA ARG A 90 -7.29 -8.35 30.19
C ARG A 90 -7.02 -6.86 30.33
N ARG A 91 -8.00 -6.04 29.99
CA ARG A 91 -7.98 -4.60 30.23
C ARG A 91 -8.03 -4.41 31.75
N ARG A 92 -6.97 -3.90 32.38
CA ARG A 92 -7.03 -3.46 33.79
C ARG A 92 -8.10 -2.36 33.87
N ARG A 93 -9.12 -2.54 34.71
CA ARG A 93 -9.99 -1.44 35.14
C ARG A 93 -9.09 -0.46 35.92
N GLN A 94 -8.82 0.71 35.35
CA GLN A 94 -8.32 1.85 36.12
C GLN A 94 -9.51 2.33 36.95
N GLY A 95 -9.37 2.24 38.27
CA GLY A 95 -10.23 2.92 39.23
C GLY A 95 -9.78 4.36 39.40
#